data_AF-A0A958SWN1-F1
#
_entry.id   AF-A0A958SWN1-F1
#
_cell.length_a   1.000
_cell.length_b   1.000
_cell.length_c   1.000
_cell.angle_alpha   90.00
_cell.angle_beta   90.00
_cell.angle_gamma   90.00
#
_symmetry.space_group_name_H-M   'P 1'
#
loop_
_entity.id
_entity.type
_entity.pdbx_description
1 polymer ?
#
loop_
_entity_poly.entity_id
_entity_poly.type
_entity_poly.pdbx_seq_one_letter_code
_entity_poly.pdbx_strand_id
1 'polypeptide(L)' 'MAKVKTTFFCQNCGAQYAKWQGQCNACKEWNTIVEEVIQKEDKTDWKQQS' A
#
# COMPACT_ATOMS: atom_id res chain seq x y z
N MET A 1 -4.15 12.70 -13.63
CA MET A 1 -4.36 12.59 -12.17
C MET A 1 -4.11 11.13 -11.79
N ALA A 2 -2.89 10.83 -11.34
CA ALA A 2 -2.51 9.47 -10.98
C ALA A 2 -3.41 8.99 -9.83
N LYS A 3 -4.10 7.87 -10.01
CA LYS A 3 -4.87 7.23 -8.94
C LYS A 3 -3.88 6.81 -7.86
N VAL A 4 -3.79 7.59 -6.79
CA VAL A 4 -3.12 7.20 -5.55
C VAL A 4 -3.80 5.90 -5.11
N LYS A 5 -3.07 4.79 -5.18
CA LYS A 5 -3.60 3.48 -4.83
C LYS A 5 -3.11 3.14 -3.44
N THR A 6 -3.91 3.52 -2.46
CA THR A 6 -3.69 3.21 -1.06
C THR A 6 -3.91 1.72 -0.82
N THR A 7 -2.97 1.04 -0.18
CA THR A 7 -3.08 -0.39 0.18
C THR A 7 -2.74 -0.55 1.66
N PHE A 8 -3.45 -1.44 2.35
CA PHE A 8 -3.21 -1.71 3.76
C PHE A 8 -2.38 -2.98 3.92
N PHE A 9 -1.36 -2.96 4.77
CA PHE A 9 -0.46 -4.08 5.02
C PHE A 9 -0.45 -4.44 6.50
N CYS A 10 -0.47 -5.73 6.83
CA CYS A 10 -0.24 -6.20 8.19
C CYS A 10 1.26 -6.26 8.49
N GLN A 11 1.74 -5.52 9.50
CA GLN A 11 3.15 -5.54 9.90
C GLN A 11 3.59 -6.84 10.59
N ASN A 12 2.67 -7.68 11.05
CA ASN A 12 3.02 -8.94 11.70
C ASN A 12 3.20 -10.08 10.67
N CYS A 13 2.32 -10.19 9.68
CA CYS A 13 2.35 -11.30 8.71
C CYS A 13 2.55 -10.91 7.25
N GLY A 14 2.57 -9.61 6.92
CA GLY A 14 2.70 -9.11 5.55
C GLY A 14 1.44 -9.20 4.68
N ALA A 15 0.29 -9.57 5.26
CA ALA A 15 -0.98 -9.67 4.52
C ALA A 15 -1.43 -8.30 3.98
N GLN A 16 -1.88 -8.27 2.73
CA GLN A 16 -2.34 -7.05 2.05
C GLN A 16 -3.86 -6.98 2.01
N TYR A 17 -4.41 -5.79 2.21
CA TYR A 17 -5.84 -5.53 2.22
C TYR A 17 -6.15 -4.27 1.41
N ALA A 18 -7.25 -4.30 0.67
CA ALA A 18 -7.73 -3.14 -0.10
C ALA A 18 -8.46 -2.11 0.78
N LYS A 19 -8.81 -2.46 2.02
CA LYS A 19 -9.49 -1.62 3.00
C LYS A 19 -9.01 -1.96 4.41
N TRP A 20 -9.05 -0.98 5.31
CA TRP A 20 -8.76 -1.21 6.73
C TRP A 20 -9.88 -2.01 7.39
N GLN A 21 -9.52 -3.04 8.17
CA GLN A 21 -10.46 -3.94 8.82
C GLN A 21 -10.24 -4.05 10.35
N GLY A 22 -9.31 -3.27 10.93
CA GLY A 22 -8.96 -3.29 12.36
C GLY A 22 -8.20 -4.55 12.81
N GLN A 23 -8.72 -5.74 12.44
CA GLN A 23 -8.13 -7.04 12.69
C GLN A 23 -7.60 -7.68 11.40
N CYS A 24 -6.41 -8.26 11.46
CA CYS A 24 -5.82 -9.01 10.36
C CYS A 24 -6.48 -10.38 10.22
N ASN A 25 -7.05 -10.71 9.05
CA ASN A 25 -7.66 -12.03 8.80
C ASN A 25 -6.63 -13.17 8.67
N ALA A 26 -5.37 -12.86 8.37
CA ALA A 26 -4.31 -13.85 8.21
C ALA A 26 -3.71 -14.30 9.55
N CYS A 27 -3.32 -13.35 10.42
CA CYS A 27 -2.71 -13.66 11.72
C CYS A 27 -3.63 -13.42 12.93
N LYS A 28 -4.86 -12.92 12.72
CA LYS A 28 -5.87 -12.59 13.77
C LYS A 28 -5.49 -11.48 14.74
N GLU A 29 -4.43 -10.74 14.44
CA GLU A 29 -3.91 -9.68 15.28
C GLU A 29 -4.64 -8.35 15.06
N TRP A 30 -4.81 -7.60 16.15
CA TRP A 30 -5.42 -6.28 16.15
C TRP A 30 -4.35 -5.19 16.06
N ASN A 31 -4.68 -4.04 15.46
CA ASN A 31 -3.78 -2.88 15.36
C ASN A 31 -2.45 -3.14 14.62
N THR A 32 -2.37 -4.21 13.82
CA THR A 32 -1.18 -4.53 13.01
C THR A 32 -1.31 -4.08 11.56
N ILE A 33 -2.50 -3.64 11.13
CA ILE A 33 -2.76 -3.20 9.76
C ILE A 33 -2.38 -1.72 9.63
N VAL A 34 -1.37 -1.43 8.81
CA VAL A 34 -0.90 -0.08 8.48
C VAL A 34 -1.25 0.27 7.05
N GLU A 35 -1.41 1.56 6.77
CA GLU A 35 -1.67 2.07 5.42
C GLU A 35 -0.34 2.37 4.70
N GLU A 36 -0.15 1.82 3.50
CA GLU A 36 0.97 2.13 2.63
C GLU A 36 0.47 2.76 1.33
N VAL A 37 0.94 3.98 1.08
CA VAL A 37 0.59 4.73 -0.13
C VAL A 37 1.52 4.28 -1.23
N ILE A 38 1.01 3.41 -2.12
CA ILE A 38 1.74 3.06 -3.34
C ILE A 38 1.60 4.23 -4.31
N GLN A 39 2.43 5.25 -4.10
CA GLN A 39 2.71 6.23 -5.14
C GLN A 39 3.37 5.44 -6.26
N LYS A 40 2.61 5.07 -7.30
CA LYS A 40 3.25 4.76 -8.57
C LYS A 40 3.87 6.07 -8.99
N GLU A 41 5.18 6.17 -8.73
CA GLU A 41 6.04 7.13 -9.38
C GLU A 41 5.83 6.87 -10.87
N ASP A 42 4.95 7.69 -11.45
CA ASP A 42 4.81 7.77 -12.88
C ASP A 42 6.19 8.27 -13.30
N LYS A 43 7.06 7.33 -13.68
CA LYS A 43 8.18 7.63 -14.55
C LYS A 43 7.54 8.15 -15.83
N THR A 44 7.14 9.41 -15.79
CA THR A 44 7.24 10.26 -16.95
C THR A 44 8.72 10.24 -17.26
N ASP A 45 9.05 9.32 -18.15
CA ASP A 45 10.28 9.20 -18.93
C ASP A 45 10.50 10.55 -19.61
N TRP A 46 10.93 11.54 -18.83
CA TRP A 46 11.54 12.75 -19.38
C TRP A 46 12.92 12.30 -19.84
N LYS A 47 12.93 11.69 -21.03
CA LYS A 47 14.08 11.64 -21.92
C LYS A 47 14.40 13.08 -22.36
N GLN A 48 14.76 13.91 -21.39
CA GLN A 48 15.60 15.08 -21.58
C GLN A 48 17.03 14.56 -21.58
N GLN A 49 17.42 13.98 -22.71
CA GLN A 49 18.82 13.70 -22.98
C GLN A 49 19.20 14.37 -24.30
N SER A 50 19.89 15.50 -24.10
CA SER A 50 20.75 16.26 -25.01
C SER A 50 20.14 17.17 -26.07
#